data_AF-A0A841D6B9-F1
#
_entry.id   AF-A0A841D6B9-F1
#
_cell.length_a   1.000
_cell.length_b   1.000
_cell.length_c   1.000
_cell.angle_alpha   90.00
_cell.angle_beta   90.00
_cell.angle_gamma   90.00
#
_symmetry.space_group_name_H-M   'P 1'
#
loop_
_entity.id
_entity.type
_entity.pdbx_description
1 polymer ?
#
loop_
_entity_poly.entity_id
_entity_poly.type
_entity_poly.pdbx_seq_one_letter_code
_entity_poly.pdbx_strand_id
1 'polypeptide(L)'
;MSSAYEEVPLSELLDQLEHDGAVVGFTAGLLAGLVRPGDIGTGQEALREALPWVSFLPDDDAEAFLRELVDVTREATASDDLAPVAVLLAQWHHTAEVYADPALHALIIHEPEGDFGATPLPETTE
;
A
#
# COMPACT_ATOMS: atom_id res chain seq x y z
N MET A 1 4.19 -37.50 14.86
CA MET A 1 4.50 -36.45 15.85
C MET A 1 5.75 -35.76 15.36
N SER A 2 5.62 -34.97 14.31
CA SER A 2 5.26 -33.53 14.28
C SER A 2 6.42 -32.67 14.77
N SER A 3 7.05 -32.07 13.77
CA SER A 3 8.27 -31.28 13.79
C SER A 3 8.18 -30.13 14.79
N ALA A 4 9.24 -29.97 15.57
CA ALA A 4 9.54 -28.72 16.26
C ALA A 4 9.78 -27.63 15.21
N TYR A 5 9.34 -26.42 15.55
CA TYR A 5 9.51 -25.19 14.79
C TYR A 5 10.97 -25.00 14.39
N GLU A 6 11.25 -25.03 13.09
CA GLU A 6 12.51 -24.60 12.50
C GLU A 6 12.47 -23.06 12.50
N GLU A 7 13.35 -22.44 13.28
CA GLU A 7 13.49 -20.99 13.29
C GLU A 7 14.04 -20.54 11.93
N VAL A 8 13.19 -19.95 11.11
CA VAL A 8 13.59 -19.32 9.86
C VAL A 8 14.53 -18.15 10.20
N PRO A 9 15.81 -18.18 9.82
CA PRO A 9 16.75 -17.14 10.18
C PRO A 9 16.35 -15.83 9.50
N LEU A 10 16.44 -14.70 10.22
CA LEU A 10 16.03 -13.37 9.72
C LEU A 10 16.69 -12.98 8.39
N SER A 11 17.85 -13.56 8.06
CA SER A 11 18.51 -13.39 6.76
C SER A 11 17.69 -13.96 5.60
N GLU A 12 16.98 -15.07 5.81
CA GLU A 12 16.15 -15.72 4.78
C GLU A 12 14.86 -14.93 4.52
N LEU A 13 14.39 -14.19 5.52
CA LEU A 13 13.28 -13.24 5.42
C LEU A 13 13.69 -11.98 4.63
N LEU A 14 14.96 -11.57 4.74
CA LEU A 14 15.55 -10.50 3.93
C LEU A 14 15.82 -10.96 2.49
N ASP A 15 16.25 -12.21 2.28
CA ASP A 15 16.36 -12.82 0.94
C ASP A 15 14.97 -13.01 0.28
N GLN A 16 13.92 -13.24 1.07
CA GLN A 16 12.54 -13.27 0.58
C GLN A 16 12.05 -11.87 0.16
N LEU A 17 12.46 -10.83 0.88
CA LEU A 17 12.29 -9.43 0.46
C LEU A 17 13.16 -9.11 -0.77
N GLU A 18 14.30 -9.77 -0.96
CA GLU A 18 15.15 -9.61 -2.16
C GLU A 18 14.56 -10.35 -3.39
N HIS A 19 13.78 -11.41 -3.17
CA HIS A 19 12.90 -12.03 -4.18
C HIS A 19 11.73 -11.12 -4.61
N ASP A 20 11.49 -9.98 -3.94
CA ASP A 20 10.73 -8.86 -4.53
C ASP A 20 11.43 -8.27 -5.77
N GLY A 21 12.63 -8.73 -6.16
CA GLY A 21 13.25 -8.42 -7.45
C GLY A 21 12.36 -8.71 -8.68
N ALA A 22 11.35 -9.59 -8.57
CA ALA A 22 10.31 -9.78 -9.60
C ALA A 22 9.27 -8.62 -9.64
N VAL A 23 9.07 -7.93 -8.52
CA VAL A 23 8.23 -6.73 -8.35
C VAL A 23 8.89 -5.51 -9.00
N VAL A 24 10.23 -5.47 -9.08
CA VAL A 24 10.99 -4.38 -9.70
C VAL A 24 10.86 -4.36 -11.24
N GLY A 25 10.71 -5.52 -11.89
CA GLY A 25 10.46 -5.60 -13.34
C GLY A 25 9.02 -5.26 -13.75
N PHE A 26 8.05 -5.45 -12.85
CA PHE A 26 6.64 -5.14 -13.02
C PHE A 26 6.36 -3.64 -12.82
N THR A 27 7.02 -3.02 -11.83
CA THR A 27 6.87 -1.61 -11.47
C THR A 27 7.40 -0.63 -12.53
N ALA A 28 8.54 -0.90 -13.17
CA ALA A 28 9.08 -0.01 -14.22
C ALA A 28 8.25 -0.02 -15.53
N GLY A 29 7.62 -1.16 -15.87
CA GLY A 29 6.79 -1.30 -17.07
C GLY A 29 5.39 -0.70 -16.92
N LEU A 30 4.78 -0.82 -15.74
CA LEU A 30 3.45 -0.25 -15.43
C LEU A 30 3.48 1.26 -15.25
N LEU A 31 4.51 1.80 -14.57
CA LEU A 31 4.69 3.26 -14.43
C LEU A 31 4.97 3.93 -15.78
N ALA A 32 5.72 3.31 -16.68
CA ALA A 32 5.92 3.80 -18.05
C ALA A 32 4.62 3.79 -18.90
N GLY A 33 3.69 2.87 -18.60
CA GLY A 33 2.36 2.81 -19.22
C GLY A 33 1.38 3.87 -18.69
N LEU A 34 1.45 4.19 -17.40
CA LEU A 34 0.61 5.19 -16.72
C LEU A 34 0.98 6.65 -17.07
N VAL A 35 2.21 6.89 -17.53
CA VAL A 35 2.67 8.22 -17.97
C VAL A 35 2.04 8.66 -19.29
N ARG A 36 1.24 7.82 -19.97
CA ARG A 36 0.50 8.24 -21.15
C ARG A 36 -0.84 8.88 -20.73
N PRO A 37 -1.01 10.21 -20.87
CA PRO A 37 -2.24 10.88 -20.46
C PRO A 37 -3.43 10.33 -21.26
N GLY A 38 -4.42 9.81 -20.54
CA GLY A 38 -5.64 9.22 -21.08
C GLY A 38 -6.68 9.06 -19.98
N ASP A 39 -7.94 8.99 -20.39
CA ASP A 39 -9.17 8.86 -19.60
C ASP A 39 -9.04 8.12 -18.23
N ILE A 40 -9.49 8.76 -17.14
CA ILE A 40 -9.41 8.23 -15.75
C ILE A 40 -10.08 6.85 -15.63
N GLY A 41 -11.20 6.63 -16.34
CA GLY A 41 -11.88 5.33 -16.35
C GLY A 41 -11.01 4.22 -16.97
N THR A 42 -10.24 4.55 -18.00
CA THR A 42 -9.24 3.63 -18.58
C THR A 42 -8.09 3.36 -17.61
N GLY A 43 -7.70 4.37 -16.82
CA GLY A 43 -6.67 4.25 -15.80
C GLY A 43 -7.07 3.32 -14.64
N GLN A 44 -8.30 3.41 -14.14
CA GLN A 44 -8.79 2.54 -13.07
C GLN A 44 -8.88 1.07 -13.51
N GLU A 45 -9.32 0.81 -14.75
CA GLU A 45 -9.39 -0.56 -15.26
C GLU A 45 -7.99 -1.17 -15.40
N ALA A 46 -7.03 -0.43 -15.96
CA ALA A 46 -5.64 -0.86 -16.06
C ALA A 46 -5.01 -1.10 -14.68
N LEU A 47 -5.38 -0.28 -13.69
CA LEU A 47 -4.93 -0.42 -12.32
C LEU A 47 -5.45 -1.72 -11.68
N ARG A 48 -6.73 -2.06 -11.88
CA ARG A 48 -7.32 -3.32 -11.38
C ARG A 48 -6.75 -4.55 -12.06
N GLU A 49 -6.44 -4.46 -13.36
CA GLU A 49 -5.76 -5.53 -14.09
C GLU A 49 -4.35 -5.79 -13.53
N ALA A 50 -3.61 -4.72 -13.25
CA ALA A 50 -2.25 -4.79 -12.72
C ALA A 50 -2.19 -5.16 -11.23
N LEU A 51 -3.16 -4.69 -10.44
CA LEU A 51 -3.18 -4.79 -8.99
C LEU A 51 -4.54 -5.35 -8.57
N PRO A 52 -4.72 -6.69 -8.55
CA PRO A 52 -6.03 -7.31 -8.32
C PRO A 52 -6.71 -6.86 -7.01
N TRP A 53 -5.91 -6.53 -5.99
CA TRP A 53 -6.39 -6.04 -4.69
C TRP A 53 -7.11 -4.68 -4.76
N VAL A 54 -6.91 -3.89 -5.81
CA VAL A 54 -7.63 -2.62 -6.02
C VAL A 54 -9.13 -2.84 -6.19
N SER A 55 -9.54 -4.05 -6.57
CA SER A 55 -10.97 -4.42 -6.66
C SER A 55 -11.69 -4.42 -5.30
N PHE A 56 -10.95 -4.40 -4.18
CA PHE A 56 -11.53 -4.26 -2.84
C PHE A 56 -11.75 -2.80 -2.42
N LEU A 57 -11.17 -1.84 -3.13
CA LEU A 57 -11.38 -0.42 -2.83
C LEU A 57 -12.75 0.06 -3.36
N PRO A 58 -13.45 0.94 -2.62
CA PRO A 58 -14.53 1.75 -3.19
C PRO A 58 -14.06 2.54 -4.42
N ASP A 59 -14.97 2.86 -5.35
CA ASP A 59 -14.61 3.55 -6.60
C ASP A 59 -13.96 4.93 -6.35
N ASP A 60 -14.46 5.69 -5.36
CA ASP A 60 -13.90 6.99 -4.97
C ASP A 60 -12.46 6.86 -4.44
N ASP A 61 -12.20 5.79 -3.68
CA ASP A 61 -10.88 5.49 -3.10
C ASP A 61 -9.91 4.97 -4.17
N ALA A 62 -10.37 4.15 -5.12
CA ALA A 62 -9.57 3.73 -6.27
C ALA A 62 -9.21 4.92 -7.17
N GLU A 63 -10.10 5.92 -7.31
CA GLU A 63 -9.79 7.17 -8.00
C GLU A 63 -8.75 8.01 -7.24
N ALA A 64 -8.89 8.11 -5.91
CA ALA A 64 -7.93 8.80 -5.06
C ALA A 64 -6.54 8.16 -5.16
N PHE A 65 -6.45 6.84 -5.06
CA PHE A 65 -5.21 6.10 -5.22
C PHE A 65 -4.55 6.37 -6.59
N LEU A 66 -5.31 6.32 -7.68
CA LEU A 66 -4.76 6.58 -9.01
C LEU A 66 -4.18 8.00 -9.13
N ARG A 67 -4.86 9.00 -8.57
CA ARG A 67 -4.38 10.39 -8.56
C ARG A 67 -3.08 10.51 -7.75
N GLU A 68 -3.06 9.98 -6.53
CA GLU A 68 -1.87 10.00 -5.67
C GLU A 68 -0.69 9.24 -6.29
N LEU A 69 -0.93 8.10 -6.94
CA LEU A 69 0.10 7.31 -7.59
C LEU A 69 0.78 8.09 -8.71
N VAL A 70 0.02 8.82 -9.52
CA VAL A 70 0.57 9.67 -10.59
C VAL A 70 1.41 10.81 -10.01
N ASP A 71 0.92 11.47 -8.96
CA ASP A 71 1.61 12.59 -8.33
C ASP A 71 2.93 12.15 -7.65
N VAL A 72 2.87 11.11 -6.81
CA VAL A 72 4.04 10.56 -6.11
C VAL A 72 5.07 10.01 -7.09
N THR A 73 4.64 9.33 -8.17
CA THR A 73 5.57 8.85 -9.20
C THR A 73 6.29 10.01 -9.91
N ARG A 74 5.59 11.11 -10.18
CA ARG A 74 6.20 12.30 -10.81
C ARG A 74 7.25 12.93 -9.90
N GLU A 75 6.97 13.05 -8.61
CA GLU A 75 7.92 13.60 -7.63
C GLU A 75 9.13 12.67 -7.40
N ALA A 76 8.86 11.37 -7.30
CA ALA A 76 9.86 10.31 -7.14
C ALA A 76 10.85 10.27 -8.33
N THR A 77 10.33 10.35 -9.56
CA THR A 77 11.16 10.38 -10.78
C THR A 77 11.96 11.68 -10.91
N ALA A 78 11.42 12.82 -10.44
CA ALA A 78 12.17 14.07 -10.40
C ALA A 78 13.31 14.05 -9.37
N SER A 79 13.16 13.25 -8.31
CA SER A 79 14.12 13.15 -7.20
C SER A 79 15.05 11.93 -7.32
N ASP A 80 14.88 11.10 -8.36
CA ASP A 80 15.57 9.80 -8.56
C ASP A 80 15.45 8.85 -7.35
N ASP A 81 14.32 8.90 -6.66
CA ASP A 81 14.02 8.08 -5.48
C ASP A 81 12.60 7.52 -5.57
N LEU A 82 12.49 6.20 -5.75
CA LEU A 82 11.21 5.48 -5.87
C LEU A 82 10.66 4.96 -4.53
N ALA A 83 11.37 5.13 -3.41
CA ALA A 83 10.89 4.70 -2.11
C ALA A 83 9.49 5.24 -1.75
N PRO A 84 9.13 6.51 -2.07
CA PRO A 84 7.78 7.02 -1.82
C PRO A 84 6.67 6.26 -2.56
N VAL A 85 6.95 5.76 -3.77
CA VAL A 85 5.98 4.98 -4.56
C VAL A 85 5.72 3.62 -3.91
N ALA A 86 6.77 2.96 -3.43
CA ALA A 86 6.64 1.68 -2.72
C ALA A 86 5.84 1.83 -1.42
N VAL A 87 6.09 2.91 -0.67
CA VAL A 87 5.33 3.24 0.54
C VAL A 87 3.85 3.48 0.21
N LEU A 88 3.56 4.26 -0.83
CA LEU A 88 2.19 4.53 -1.26
C LEU A 88 1.45 3.24 -1.63
N LEU A 89 2.08 2.35 -2.41
CA LEU A 89 1.50 1.06 -2.79
C LEU A 89 1.18 0.20 -1.56
N ALA A 90 2.08 0.12 -0.58
CA ALA A 90 1.86 -0.64 0.64
C ALA A 90 0.71 -0.07 1.47
N GLN A 91 0.62 1.26 1.60
CA GLN A 91 -0.46 1.92 2.32
C GLN A 91 -1.84 1.63 1.70
N TRP A 92 -1.96 1.78 0.39
CA TRP A 92 -3.20 1.51 -0.32
C TRP A 92 -3.57 0.02 -0.34
N HIS A 93 -2.58 -0.88 -0.34
CA HIS A 93 -2.82 -2.31 -0.15
C HIS A 93 -3.43 -2.60 1.23
N HIS A 94 -2.90 -2.01 2.29
CA HIS A 94 -3.48 -2.17 3.64
C HIS A 94 -4.90 -1.59 3.74
N THR A 95 -5.18 -0.46 3.08
CA THR A 95 -6.55 0.06 2.97
C THR A 95 -7.47 -0.94 2.26
N ALA A 96 -7.00 -1.57 1.18
CA ALA A 96 -7.76 -2.59 0.47
C ALA A 96 -8.00 -3.85 1.34
N GLU A 97 -7.04 -4.27 2.15
CA GLU A 97 -7.21 -5.37 3.12
C GLU A 97 -8.30 -5.07 4.15
N VAL A 98 -8.39 -3.83 4.62
CA VAL A 98 -9.46 -3.39 5.52
C VAL A 98 -10.83 -3.52 4.84
N TYR A 99 -10.98 -3.04 3.61
CA TYR A 99 -12.24 -3.17 2.88
C TYR A 99 -12.59 -4.62 2.50
N ALA A 100 -11.58 -5.46 2.28
CA ALA A 100 -11.76 -6.87 1.95
C ALA A 100 -12.30 -7.70 3.13
N ASP A 101 -12.07 -7.27 4.37
CA ASP A 101 -12.57 -7.90 5.59
C ASP A 101 -13.66 -7.04 6.25
N PRO A 102 -14.96 -7.37 6.06
CA PRO A 102 -16.06 -6.62 6.66
C PRO A 102 -16.02 -6.57 8.19
N ALA A 103 -15.43 -7.58 8.85
CA ALA A 103 -15.32 -7.59 10.30
C ALA A 103 -14.23 -6.60 10.76
N LEU A 104 -13.07 -6.61 10.09
CA LEU A 104 -12.00 -5.63 10.33
C LEU A 104 -12.47 -4.21 10.01
N HIS A 105 -13.14 -4.02 8.89
CA HIS A 105 -13.71 -2.73 8.50
C HIS A 105 -14.67 -2.21 9.58
N ALA A 106 -15.61 -3.05 10.04
CA ALA A 106 -16.55 -2.68 11.10
C ALA A 106 -15.85 -2.30 12.40
N LEU A 107 -14.75 -2.97 12.76
CA LEU A 107 -13.96 -2.64 13.94
C LEU A 107 -13.23 -1.30 13.81
N ILE A 108 -12.71 -0.97 12.63
CA ILE A 108 -11.93 0.26 12.39
C ILE A 108 -12.83 1.51 12.31
N ILE A 109 -14.01 1.40 11.68
CA ILE A 109 -14.92 2.55 11.53
C ILE A 109 -15.78 2.80 12.78
N HIS A 110 -15.78 1.87 13.72
CA HIS A 110 -16.55 2.01 14.95
C HIS A 110 -15.85 2.98 15.93
N GLU A 111 -16.62 3.89 16.51
CA GLU A 111 -16.14 4.73 17.60
C GLU A 111 -15.85 3.86 18.84
N PRO A 112 -14.60 3.82 19.33
CA PRO A 112 -14.24 2.89 20.38
C PRO A 112 -14.87 3.32 21.71
N GLU A 113 -15.44 2.36 22.46
CA GLU A 113 -16.17 2.65 23.70
C GLU A 113 -15.20 3.01 24.84
N GLY A 114 -15.33 4.22 25.39
CA GLY A 114 -14.62 4.66 26.60
C GLY A 114 -13.81 5.95 26.43
N ASP A 115 -13.29 6.48 27.54
CA ASP A 115 -12.54 7.76 27.62
C ASP A 115 -11.02 7.59 27.31
N PHE A 116 -10.54 6.35 27.11
CA PHE A 116 -9.12 5.95 26.89
C PHE A 116 -8.05 6.57 27.81
N GLY A 117 -8.46 7.30 28.85
CA GLY A 117 -7.58 8.02 29.77
C GLY A 117 -7.03 9.31 29.18
N ALA A 118 -6.48 10.16 30.05
CA ALA A 118 -5.88 11.41 29.63
C ALA A 118 -4.58 11.17 28.85
N THR A 119 -4.47 11.73 27.64
CA THR A 119 -3.23 11.76 26.87
C THR A 119 -2.18 12.60 27.63
N PRO A 120 -1.00 12.04 27.95
CA PRO A 120 0.05 12.81 28.62
C PRO A 120 0.47 14.00 27.74
N LEU A 121 0.70 15.15 28.38
CA LEU A 121 1.24 16.31 27.69
C LEU A 121 2.61 15.97 27.08
N PRO A 122 2.88 16.33 25.83
CA PRO A 122 4.20 16.10 25.23
C PRO A 122 5.27 16.83 26.05
N GLU A 123 6.35 16.13 26.36
CA GLU A 123 7.50 16.70 27.05
C GLU A 123 8.22 17.69 26.12
N THR A 124 8.10 18.98 26.43
CA THR A 124 8.89 20.01 25.76
C THR A 124 10.33 19.86 26.22
N THR A 125 11.18 19.26 25.37
CA THR A 125 12.63 19.28 25.57
C THR A 125 13.12 20.71 25.29
N GLU A 126 13.58 21.40 26.34
CA GLU A 126 14.34 22.66 26.24
C GLU A 126 15.81 22.41 25.84
#